data_AF-A0A9P4QY86-F1
#
_entry.id   AF-A0A9P4QY86-F1
#
_cell.length_a   1.000
_cell.length_b   1.000
_cell.length_c   1.000
_cell.angle_alpha   90.00
_cell.angle_beta   90.00
_cell.angle_gamma   90.00
#
_symmetry.space_group_name_H-M   'P 1'
#
loop_
_entity.id
_entity.type
_entity.pdbx_description
1 polymer ?
#
loop_
_entity_poly.entity_id
_entity_poly.type
_entity_poly.pdbx_seq_one_letter_code
_entity_poly.pdbx_strand_id
1 'polypeptide(L)'
;EKAQSQQYLTPWEEEGLVKFLLQMSDLGHPLRVKFIPSLAYRLTIHRPQSERPPKPPHPNWSRSFRKRHPVIQSRMVKALDWNRHEKNIYAKVIH
;
A
#
# COMPACT_ATOMS: atom_id res chain seq x y z
N GLU A 1 12.03 -2.03 -21.77
CA GLU A 1 11.81 -3.39 -21.19
C GLU A 1 12.57 -3.66 -19.86
N LYS A 2 13.74 -3.07 -19.60
CA LYS A 2 14.48 -3.22 -18.32
C LYS A 2 13.73 -2.82 -17.02
N ALA A 3 12.71 -1.96 -17.11
CA ALA A 3 11.98 -1.45 -15.94
C ALA A 3 10.83 -2.36 -15.47
N GLN A 4 10.36 -3.28 -16.31
CA GLN A 4 9.34 -4.27 -15.94
C GLN A 4 9.97 -5.52 -15.30
N SER A 5 11.16 -5.91 -15.75
CA SER A 5 11.90 -7.07 -15.19
C SER A 5 12.52 -6.82 -13.81
N GLN A 6 12.56 -5.57 -13.34
CA GLN A 6 13.03 -5.21 -11.99
C GLN A 6 11.88 -5.01 -10.98
N GLN A 7 10.66 -5.38 -11.34
CA GLN A 7 9.54 -5.29 -10.41
C GLN A 7 9.63 -6.39 -9.35
N TYR A 8 9.41 -5.99 -8.10
CA TYR A 8 9.44 -6.91 -6.96
C TYR A 8 8.34 -7.98 -7.02
N LEU A 9 7.17 -7.59 -7.57
CA LEU A 9 6.05 -8.47 -7.82
C LEU A 9 5.97 -8.79 -9.32
N THR A 10 5.51 -9.99 -9.63
CA THR A 10 5.07 -10.35 -10.98
C THR A 10 3.78 -9.58 -11.32
N PRO A 11 3.46 -9.37 -12.61
CA PRO A 11 2.25 -8.65 -13.00
C PRO A 11 0.97 -9.21 -12.37
N TRP A 12 0.85 -10.53 -12.28
CA TRP A 12 -0.29 -11.24 -11.70
C TRP A 12 -0.43 -11.02 -10.19
N GLU A 13 0.67 -11.09 -9.45
CA GLU A 13 0.67 -10.80 -8.01
C GLU A 13 0.35 -9.31 -7.74
N GLU A 14 0.84 -8.43 -8.61
CA GLU A 14 0.59 -7.01 -8.50
C GLU A 14 -0.90 -6.68 -8.69
N GLU A 15 -1.54 -7.29 -9.68
CA GLU A 15 -2.98 -7.19 -9.90
C GLU A 15 -3.79 -7.74 -8.72
N GLY A 16 -3.39 -8.89 -8.18
CA GLY A 16 -4.00 -9.46 -6.97
C GLY A 16 -3.90 -8.52 -5.77
N LEU A 17 -2.74 -7.91 -5.55
CA LEU A 17 -2.54 -6.92 -4.50
C LEU A 17 -3.42 -5.69 -4.71
N VAL A 18 -3.54 -5.20 -5.94
CA VAL A 18 -4.40 -4.06 -6.29
C VAL A 18 -5.85 -4.38 -5.94
N LYS A 19 -6.37 -5.53 -6.36
CA LYS A 19 -7.74 -5.95 -6.07
C LYS A 19 -8.01 -6.05 -4.57
N PHE A 20 -7.10 -6.66 -3.82
CA PHE A 20 -7.19 -6.75 -2.36
C PHE A 20 -7.24 -5.36 -1.70
N LEU A 21 -6.38 -4.43 -2.14
CA LEU A 21 -6.38 -3.07 -1.62
C LEU A 21 -7.68 -2.34 -1.95
N LEU A 22 -8.22 -2.48 -3.16
CA LEU A 22 -9.50 -1.88 -3.53
C LEU A 22 -10.63 -2.40 -2.63
N GLN A 23 -10.72 -3.71 -2.42
CA GLN A 23 -11.70 -4.33 -1.52
C GLN A 23 -11.59 -3.80 -0.09
N MET A 24 -10.37 -3.73 0.44
CA MET A 24 -10.13 -3.17 1.79
C MET A 24 -10.61 -1.72 1.90
N SER A 25 -10.43 -0.92 0.85
CA SER A 25 -10.94 0.45 0.82
C SER A 25 -12.47 0.50 0.75
N ASP A 26 -13.09 -0.38 -0.03
CA ASP A 26 -14.55 -0.44 -0.15
C ASP A 26 -15.20 -0.87 1.17
N LEU A 27 -14.50 -1.68 1.97
CA LEU A 27 -14.88 -2.05 3.34
C LEU A 27 -14.63 -0.93 4.38
N GLY A 28 -14.10 0.23 3.97
CA GLY A 28 -13.86 1.37 4.85
C GLY A 28 -12.58 1.26 5.69
N HIS A 29 -11.68 0.31 5.40
CA HIS A 29 -10.43 0.21 6.13
C HIS A 29 -9.41 1.27 5.66
N PRO A 30 -8.75 1.99 6.59
CA PRO A 30 -7.76 2.98 6.23
C PRO A 30 -6.47 2.33 5.70
N LEU A 31 -6.25 2.43 4.39
CA LEU A 31 -5.05 1.91 3.73
C LEU A 31 -3.85 2.84 3.89
N ARG A 32 -2.88 2.46 4.73
CA ARG A 32 -1.62 3.20 4.90
C ARG A 32 -0.50 2.66 4.01
N VAL A 33 0.29 3.58 3.44
CA VAL A 33 1.43 3.31 2.52
C VAL A 33 2.45 2.34 3.10
N LYS A 34 2.71 2.50 4.40
CA LYS A 34 3.72 1.73 5.13
C LYS A 34 3.44 0.23 5.12
N PHE A 35 2.18 -0.17 4.92
CA PHE A 35 1.81 -1.59 4.90
C PHE A 35 1.94 -2.22 3.51
N ILE A 36 2.04 -1.44 2.44
CA ILE A 36 2.17 -1.95 1.07
C ILE A 36 3.41 -2.85 0.92
N PRO A 37 4.62 -2.46 1.39
CA PRO A 37 5.78 -3.34 1.33
C PRO A 37 5.60 -4.66 2.09
N SER A 38 4.99 -4.64 3.27
CA SER A 38 4.74 -5.85 4.04
C SER A 38 3.73 -6.78 3.38
N LEU A 39 2.69 -6.23 2.74
CA LEU A 39 1.70 -7.01 2.00
C LEU A 39 2.32 -7.63 0.75
N ALA A 40 3.12 -6.85 0.00
CA ALA A 40 3.88 -7.36 -1.13
C ALA A 40 4.82 -8.49 -0.71
N TYR A 41 5.55 -8.34 0.40
CA TYR A 41 6.41 -9.40 0.90
C TYR A 41 5.62 -10.66 1.25
N ARG A 42 4.45 -10.54 1.89
CA ARG A 42 3.58 -11.68 2.19
C ARG A 42 3.15 -12.44 0.94
N LEU A 43 2.88 -11.76 -0.17
CA LEU A 43 2.57 -12.44 -1.44
C LEU A 43 3.76 -13.28 -1.92
N THR A 44 4.98 -12.76 -1.80
CA THR A 44 6.18 -13.48 -2.22
C THR A 44 6.53 -14.70 -1.34
N ILE A 45 5.90 -14.86 -0.18
CA ILE A 45 6.08 -16.03 0.70
C ILE A 45 5.60 -17.31 0.02
N HIS A 46 4.62 -17.20 -0.88
CA HIS A 46 4.05 -18.32 -1.61
C HIS A 46 4.89 -18.78 -2.81
N ARG A 47 5.98 -18.06 -3.13
CA ARG A 47 6.92 -18.47 -4.19
C ARG A 47 7.82 -19.62 -3.73
N PRO A 48 8.37 -20.41 -4.67
CA PRO A 48 9.44 -21.34 -4.35
C PRO A 48 10.63 -20.61 -3.70
N GLN A 49 11.36 -21.31 -2.83
CA GLN A 49 12.45 -20.73 -2.02
C GLN A 49 13.53 -20.04 -2.87
N SER A 50 13.76 -20.51 -4.10
CA SER A 50 14.70 -19.94 -5.07
C SER A 50 14.32 -18.54 -5.57
N GLU A 51 13.02 -18.24 -5.66
CA GLU A 51 12.48 -16.99 -6.21
C GLU A 51 12.00 -16.03 -5.13
N ARG A 52 12.04 -16.47 -3.88
CA ARG A 52 11.56 -15.70 -2.74
C ARG A 52 12.60 -14.64 -2.36
N PRO A 53 12.23 -13.35 -2.38
CA PRO A 53 13.12 -12.31 -1.88
C PRO A 53 13.31 -12.47 -0.36
N PRO A 54 14.52 -12.24 0.17
CA PRO A 54 14.81 -12.41 1.60
C PRO A 54 14.23 -11.27 2.46
N LYS A 55 13.89 -10.14 1.86
CA LYS A 55 13.47 -8.91 2.55
C LYS A 55 12.30 -8.23 1.82
N PRO A 56 11.44 -7.50 2.56
CA PRO A 56 10.41 -6.67 1.96
C PRO A 56 11.02 -5.57 1.07
N PRO A 57 10.24 -5.03 0.11
CA PRO A 57 10.71 -3.99 -0.78
C PRO A 57 10.92 -2.66 -0.04
N HIS A 58 11.85 -1.83 -0.54
CA HIS A 58 12.17 -0.54 0.07
C HIS A 58 10.96 0.42 0.05
N PRO A 59 10.82 1.38 0.99
CA PRO A 59 9.74 2.37 0.97
C PRO A 59 9.55 3.10 -0.37
N ASN A 60 10.63 3.40 -1.09
CA ASN A 60 10.58 4.02 -2.42
C ASN A 60 9.82 3.16 -3.47
N TRP A 61 9.82 1.84 -3.31
CA TRP A 61 9.03 0.93 -4.16
C TRP A 61 7.53 1.14 -3.95
N SER A 62 7.07 1.41 -2.73
CA SER A 62 5.65 1.73 -2.49
C SER A 62 5.23 3.04 -3.19
N ARG A 63 6.16 3.98 -3.35
CA ARG A 63 5.93 5.24 -4.07
C ARG A 63 5.84 5.01 -5.58
N SER A 64 6.67 4.15 -6.16
CA SER A 64 6.56 3.78 -7.57
C SER A 64 5.31 2.93 -7.84
N PHE A 65 4.95 2.00 -6.95
CA PHE A 65 3.70 1.24 -7.02
C PHE A 65 2.48 2.16 -7.08
N ARG A 66 2.41 3.18 -6.23
CA ARG A 66 1.32 4.18 -6.27
C ARG A 66 1.24 4.95 -7.58
N LYS A 67 2.39 5.36 -8.13
CA LYS A 67 2.45 6.06 -9.42
C LYS A 67 1.91 5.20 -10.57
N ARG A 68 2.08 3.87 -10.49
CA ARG A 68 1.54 2.92 -11.48
C ARG A 68 0.03 2.69 -11.32
N HIS A 69 -0.51 2.85 -10.11
CA HIS A 69 -1.92 2.58 -9.79
C HIS A 69 -2.62 3.80 -9.19
N PRO A 70 -3.02 4.79 -10.02
CA PRO A 70 -3.67 6.02 -9.54
C PRO A 70 -5.00 5.76 -8.82
N VAL A 71 -5.71 4.68 -9.16
CA VAL A 71 -6.97 4.28 -8.50
C VAL A 71 -6.76 3.93 -7.03
N ILE A 72 -5.63 3.30 -6.69
CA ILE A 72 -5.28 3.04 -5.29
C ILE A 72 -4.88 4.35 -4.63
N GLN A 73 -4.14 5.21 -5.32
CA GLN A 73 -3.65 6.46 -4.76
C GLN A 73 -4.78 7.36 -4.23
N SER A 74 -5.92 7.43 -4.93
CA SER A 74 -7.09 8.22 -4.51
C SER A 74 -7.80 7.63 -3.29
N ARG A 75 -7.81 6.31 -3.16
CA ARG A 75 -8.45 5.57 -2.05
C ARG A 75 -7.61 5.52 -0.77
N MET A 76 -6.32 5.80 -0.85
CA MET A 76 -5.45 5.73 0.31
C MET A 76 -5.56 6.97 1.19
N VAL A 77 -5.93 6.74 2.45
CA VAL A 77 -6.01 7.78 3.48
C VAL A 77 -4.60 8.31 3.76
N LYS A 78 -4.38 9.62 3.52
CA LYS A 78 -3.21 10.31 4.09
C LYS A 78 -3.37 10.27 5.60
N ALA A 79 -2.31 9.92 6.33
CA ALA A 79 -2.33 10.01 7.77
C ALA A 79 -2.73 11.44 8.16
N LEU A 80 -3.92 11.59 8.74
CA LEU A 80 -4.31 12.82 9.41
C LEU A 80 -3.39 12.96 10.62
N ASP A 81 -2.85 14.17 10.79
CA ASP A 81 -2.14 14.51 12.01
C ASP A 81 -3.04 14.23 13.21
N TRP A 82 -2.48 13.68 14.29
CA TRP A 82 -3.27 13.29 15.46
C TRP A 82 -4.05 14.48 16.03
N ASN A 83 -3.48 15.69 15.97
CA ASN A 83 -4.14 16.92 16.40
C ASN A 83 -5.33 17.33 15.52
N ARG A 84 -5.48 16.74 14.33
CA ARG A 84 -6.62 16.94 13.42
C ARG A 84 -7.70 15.88 13.56
N HIS A 85 -7.55 14.92 14.48
CA HIS A 85 -8.62 13.97 14.78
C HIS A 85 -9.80 14.71 15.40
N GLU A 86 -11.03 14.37 15.01
CA GLU A 86 -12.27 15.04 15.45
C GLU A 86 -12.34 15.20 16.97
N LYS A 87 -11.96 14.14 17.72
CA LYS A 87 -11.82 14.16 19.20
C LYS A 87 -10.94 15.30 19.74
N ASN A 88 -9.91 15.70 19.01
CA ASN A 88 -8.96 16.75 19.40
C ASN A 88 -9.33 18.14 18.83
N ILE A 89 -10.29 18.19 17.91
CA ILE A 89 -10.83 19.43 17.31
C ILE A 89 -12.12 19.86 18.01
N TYR A 90 -12.90 18.94 18.58
CA TYR A 90 -14.20 19.24 19.19
C TYR A 90 -14.16 20.44 20.14
N ALA A 91 -13.19 20.47 21.07
CA ALA A 91 -13.04 21.58 22.01
C ALA A 91 -12.62 22.93 21.37
N LYS A 92 -12.07 22.91 20.15
CA LYS A 92 -11.57 24.11 19.44
C LYS A 92 -12.62 24.78 18.54
N VAL A 93 -13.72 24.08 18.23
CA VAL A 93 -14.80 24.59 17.35
C VAL A 93 -15.94 25.21 18.18
N ILE A 94 -15.98 24.95 19.49
CA ILE A 94 -17.08 25.34 20.40
C ILE A 94 -16.75 26.67 21.13
N HIS A 95 -15.70 27.39 20.76
CA HIS A 95 -15.38 28.73 21.27
C HIS A 95 -15.30 29.72 20.11
#